data_AF-A0A9E0Y7M4-F1
#
_entry.id   AF-A0A9E0Y7M4-F1
#
_cell.length_a   1.000
_cell.length_b   1.000
_cell.length_c   1.000
_cell.angle_alpha   90.00
_cell.angle_beta   90.00
_cell.angle_gamma   90.00
#
_symmetry.space_group_name_H-M   'P 1'
#
loop_
_entity.id
_entity.type
_entity.pdbx_description
1 polymer ?
#
loop_
_entity_poly.entity_id
_entity_poly.type
_entity_poly.pdbx_seq_one_letter_code
_entity_poly.pdbx_strand_id
1 'polypeptide(L)'
;MNELDWHLLEDRNLLETARVRGVELRAGDRVILRPRANGDVFDLALREKTATIEAIEQDYENRIHLAVVVDDDPGRDLGMLRQIGHRFFFAPEEVEPLAPREFEDGE
;
A
#
# COMPACT_ATOMS: atom_id res chain seq x y z
N MET A 1 7.95 37.85 -6.07
CA MET A 1 7.63 36.74 -5.16
C MET A 1 6.39 36.06 -5.73
N ASN A 2 6.58 35.14 -6.66
CA ASN A 2 5.53 34.24 -7.14
C ASN A 2 6.22 32.91 -7.42
N GLU A 3 6.54 32.24 -6.33
CA GLU A 3 7.06 30.88 -6.28
C GLU A 3 5.80 29.99 -6.24
N LEU A 4 5.19 29.76 -7.39
CA LEU A 4 5.24 28.48 -8.08
C LEU A 4 4.81 27.31 -7.18
N ASP A 5 3.63 26.78 -7.52
CA ASP A 5 3.41 25.34 -7.68
C ASP A 5 3.28 24.44 -6.44
N TRP A 6 3.14 24.98 -5.24
CA TRP A 6 2.95 24.15 -4.03
C TRP A 6 1.53 23.57 -3.82
N HIS A 7 0.62 23.70 -4.78
CA HIS A 7 -0.73 23.14 -4.69
C HIS A 7 -1.09 22.14 -5.80
N LEU A 8 -0.14 21.75 -6.66
CA LEU A 8 -0.36 20.70 -7.67
C LEU A 8 -0.10 19.28 -7.15
N LEU A 9 0.32 19.12 -5.88
CA LEU A 9 0.93 17.88 -5.36
C LEU A 9 -0.01 16.99 -4.53
N GLU A 10 -1.24 17.41 -4.25
CA GLU A 10 -2.10 16.74 -3.26
C GLU A 10 -3.54 16.48 -3.72
N ASP A 11 -3.78 16.35 -5.03
CA ASP A 11 -4.99 15.67 -5.52
C ASP A 11 -4.78 14.14 -5.46
N ARG A 12 -4.46 13.64 -4.27
CA ARG A 12 -4.38 12.21 -4.01
C ARG A 12 -5.76 11.76 -3.58
N ASN A 13 -6.53 11.26 -4.53
CA ASN A 13 -7.86 10.77 -4.23
C ASN A 13 -7.72 9.47 -3.42
N LEU A 14 -8.12 9.51 -2.14
CA LEU A 14 -8.12 8.32 -1.29
C LEU A 14 -9.33 7.46 -1.67
N LEU A 15 -9.05 6.24 -2.12
CA LEU A 15 -10.11 5.27 -2.42
C LEU A 15 -10.40 4.40 -1.21
N GLU A 16 -11.67 4.02 -1.07
CA GLU A 16 -12.10 3.05 -0.05
C GLU A 16 -11.68 1.62 -0.44
N THR A 17 -11.71 1.31 -1.74
CA THR A 17 -11.36 0.00 -2.28
C THR A 17 -10.52 0.08 -3.56
N ALA A 18 -9.73 -0.98 -3.81
CA ALA A 18 -8.95 -1.17 -5.03
C ALA A 18 -9.16 -2.57 -5.58
N ARG A 19 -9.29 -2.68 -6.90
CA ARG A 19 -9.37 -3.97 -7.57
C ARG A 19 -7.99 -4.47 -7.96
N VAL A 20 -7.58 -5.58 -7.37
CA VAL A 20 -6.27 -6.21 -7.51
C VAL A 20 -6.46 -7.63 -8.03
N ARG A 21 -5.96 -7.93 -9.23
CA ARG A 21 -6.08 -9.26 -9.87
C ARG A 21 -7.53 -9.83 -9.87
N GLY A 22 -8.52 -8.95 -9.88
CA GLY A 22 -9.94 -9.34 -9.84
C GLY A 22 -10.56 -9.42 -8.45
N VAL A 23 -9.78 -9.29 -7.37
CA VAL A 23 -10.22 -9.23 -5.98
C VAL A 23 -10.35 -7.77 -5.54
N GLU A 24 -11.38 -7.45 -4.77
CA GLU A 24 -11.55 -6.13 -4.17
C GLU A 24 -10.86 -6.07 -2.82
N LEU A 25 -9.91 -5.16 -2.66
CA LEU A 25 -9.14 -4.93 -1.45
C LEU A 25 -9.49 -3.58 -0.84
N ARG A 26 -9.31 -3.47 0.46
CA ARG A 26 -9.60 -2.27 1.27
C ARG A 26 -8.47 -1.99 2.24
N ALA A 27 -8.45 -0.79 2.80
CA ALA A 27 -7.59 -0.50 3.96
C ALA A 27 -7.87 -1.52 5.09
N GLY A 28 -6.81 -2.04 5.69
CA GLY A 28 -6.81 -3.13 6.68
C GLY A 28 -6.63 -4.53 6.09
N ASP A 29 -6.78 -4.71 4.78
CA ASP A 29 -6.62 -6.01 4.14
C ASP A 29 -5.14 -6.41 4.00
N ARG A 30 -4.86 -7.70 3.83
CA ARG A 30 -3.49 -8.21 3.76
C ARG A 30 -3.14 -8.57 2.34
N VAL A 31 -1.92 -8.26 1.95
CA VAL A 31 -1.39 -8.55 0.62
C VAL A 31 0.00 -9.15 0.71
N ILE A 32 0.35 -9.96 -0.27
CA ILE A 32 1.72 -10.40 -0.49
C ILE A 32 2.36 -9.48 -1.51
N LEU A 33 3.55 -8.97 -1.18
CA LEU A 33 4.32 -8.15 -2.10
C LEU A 33 5.04 -9.05 -3.11
N ARG A 34 4.77 -8.82 -4.39
CA ARG A 34 5.46 -9.46 -5.52
C ARG A 34 6.01 -8.39 -6.48
N PRO A 35 6.98 -7.58 -6.02
CA PRO A 35 7.66 -6.66 -6.91
C PRO A 35 8.35 -7.42 -8.03
N ARG A 36 8.40 -6.82 -9.22
CA ARG A 36 9.12 -7.40 -10.35
C ARG A 36 10.62 -7.46 -10.05
N ALA A 37 11.33 -8.42 -10.65
CA ALA A 37 12.77 -8.61 -10.45
C ALA A 37 13.65 -7.42 -10.87
N ASN A 38 13.07 -6.40 -11.50
CA ASN A 38 13.71 -5.12 -11.85
C ASN A 38 13.44 -4.01 -10.82
N GLY A 39 12.75 -4.29 -9.71
CA GLY A 39 12.56 -3.35 -8.61
C GLY A 39 13.88 -3.02 -7.90
N ASP A 40 13.86 -1.99 -7.05
CA ASP A 40 15.02 -1.53 -6.30
C ASP A 40 15.51 -2.60 -5.31
N VAL A 41 16.70 -2.43 -4.73
CA VAL A 41 17.26 -3.39 -3.74
C VAL A 41 16.32 -3.63 -2.54
N PHE A 42 15.47 -2.66 -2.21
CA PHE A 42 14.44 -2.78 -1.19
C PHE A 42 13.27 -3.68 -1.62
N ASP A 43 12.83 -3.59 -2.87
CA ASP A 43 11.80 -4.47 -3.42
C ASP A 43 12.20 -5.94 -3.34
N LEU A 44 13.47 -6.22 -3.66
CA LEU A 44 13.97 -7.60 -3.60
C LEU A 44 13.96 -8.16 -2.17
N ALA A 45 14.18 -7.31 -1.16
CA ALA A 45 14.12 -7.68 0.24
C ALA A 45 12.68 -7.88 0.75
N LEU A 46 11.72 -7.15 0.18
CA LEU A 46 10.29 -7.22 0.52
C LEU A 46 9.52 -8.26 -0.29
N ARG A 47 10.16 -8.91 -1.27
CA ARG A 47 9.57 -9.97 -2.08
C ARG A 47 9.03 -11.10 -1.20
N GLU A 48 7.80 -11.53 -1.50
CA GLU A 48 7.08 -12.59 -0.79
C GLU A 48 6.79 -12.28 0.69
N LYS A 49 6.96 -11.03 1.12
CA LYS A 49 6.54 -10.56 2.45
C LYS A 49 5.05 -10.23 2.44
N THR A 50 4.43 -10.41 3.61
CA THR A 50 3.05 -9.98 3.84
C THR A 50 3.05 -8.54 4.33
N ALA A 51 2.18 -7.73 3.75
CA ALA A 51 1.93 -6.35 4.13
C ALA A 51 0.44 -6.13 4.37
N THR A 52 0.12 -5.10 5.15
CA THR A 52 -1.24 -4.64 5.41
C THR A 52 -1.48 -3.34 4.65
N ILE A 53 -2.59 -3.21 3.96
CA ILE A 53 -2.96 -1.97 3.29
C ILE A 53 -3.35 -0.94 4.34
N GLU A 54 -2.62 0.17 4.43
CA GLU A 54 -3.00 1.30 5.28
C GLU A 54 -3.92 2.28 4.54
N ALA A 55 -3.64 2.53 3.26
CA ALA A 55 -4.43 3.43 2.43
C ALA A 55 -4.33 3.06 0.95
N ILE A 56 -5.30 3.54 0.17
CA ILE A 56 -5.33 3.36 -1.27
C ILE A 56 -5.38 4.76 -1.88
N GLU A 57 -4.35 5.12 -2.64
CA GLU A 57 -4.20 6.43 -3.24
C GLU A 57 -4.35 6.30 -4.76
N GLN A 58 -5.17 7.16 -5.37
CA GLN A 58 -5.29 7.28 -6.81
C GLN A 58 -4.63 8.59 -7.26
N ASP A 59 -3.73 8.48 -8.22
CA ASP A 59 -3.05 9.60 -8.84
C ASP A 59 -3.87 10.19 -10.01
N TYR A 60 -3.52 11.38 -10.49
CA TYR A 60 -4.23 12.09 -11.56
C TYR A 60 -4.27 11.33 -12.89
N GLU A 61 -3.33 10.42 -13.13
CA GLU A 61 -3.35 9.48 -14.27
C GLU A 61 -4.32 8.29 -14.07
N ASN A 62 -5.18 8.32 -13.04
CA ASN A 62 -6.11 7.27 -12.68
C ASN A 62 -5.39 5.94 -12.30
N ARG A 63 -4.11 6.04 -11.91
CA ARG A 63 -3.29 4.91 -11.43
C ARG A 63 -3.47 4.72 -9.92
N ILE A 64 -3.72 3.49 -9.52
CA ILE A 64 -3.91 3.12 -8.12
C ILE A 64 -2.55 2.76 -7.51
N HIS A 65 -2.28 3.32 -6.33
CA HIS A 65 -1.12 3.04 -5.50
C HIS A 65 -1.60 2.58 -4.14
N LEU A 66 -1.18 1.39 -3.75
CA LEU A 66 -1.52 0.80 -2.46
C LEU A 66 -0.43 1.20 -1.47
N ALA A 67 -0.79 2.01 -0.49
CA ALA A 67 0.07 2.31 0.65
C ALA A 67 -0.03 1.13 1.63
N VAL A 68 1.05 0.37 1.76
CA VAL A 68 1.12 -0.86 2.56
C VAL A 68 2.23 -0.80 3.59
N VAL A 69 2.01 -1.47 4.72
CA VAL A 69 2.97 -1.62 5.81
C VAL A 69 3.30 -3.09 5.98
N VAL A 70 4.58 -3.43 5.86
CA VAL A 70 5.07 -4.81 5.97
C VAL A 70 4.96 -5.28 7.42
N ASP A 71 4.43 -6.48 7.64
CA ASP A 71 4.23 -7.03 9.00
C ASP A 71 5.55 -7.35 9.70
N ASP A 72 6.56 -7.73 8.93
CA ASP A 72 7.91 -8.10 9.36
C ASP A 72 8.85 -6.88 9.56
N ASP A 73 8.35 -5.65 9.34
CA ASP A 73 9.18 -4.45 9.49
C ASP A 73 9.42 -4.14 10.98
N PRO A 74 10.68 -4.06 11.45
CA PRO A 74 10.97 -3.74 12.86
C PRO A 74 10.49 -2.34 13.26
N GLY A 75 10.17 -1.47 12.30
CA GLY A 75 9.54 -0.16 12.53
C GLY A 75 8.03 -0.23 12.81
N ARG A 76 7.37 -1.37 12.58
CA ARG A 76 5.95 -1.58 12.88
C ARG A 76 5.67 -1.55 14.40
N ASP A 77 6.61 -2.04 15.20
CA ASP A 77 6.51 -2.08 16.66
C ASP A 77 6.80 -0.71 17.32
N LEU A 78 7.43 0.22 16.59
CA LEU A 78 7.57 1.63 16.98
C LEU A 78 6.27 2.44 16.72
N GLY A 79 5.12 1.76 16.87
CA GLY A 79 3.77 2.17 16.49
C GLY A 79 3.18 3.38 17.22
N MET A 80 3.92 4.05 18.12
CA MET A 80 3.45 5.30 18.75
C MET A 80 3.93 6.58 18.04
N LEU A 81 4.92 6.50 17.15
CA LEU A 81 5.45 7.69 16.48
C LEU A 81 5.11 7.80 15.00
N ARG A 82 4.41 6.82 14.40
CA ARG A 82 3.95 6.78 12.98
C ARG A 82 4.85 7.63 12.07
N GLN A 83 6.18 7.41 12.15
CA GLN A 83 7.10 8.25 11.43
C GLN A 83 6.87 7.98 9.94
N ILE A 84 6.87 9.06 9.17
CA ILE A 84 6.37 9.21 7.81
C ILE A 84 7.09 8.29 6.76
N GLY A 85 7.92 7.33 7.19
CA GLY A 85 8.84 6.55 6.34
C GLY A 85 8.63 5.03 6.24
N HIS A 86 7.61 4.42 6.87
CA HIS A 86 7.43 2.95 6.83
C HIS A 86 6.23 2.48 5.98
N ARG A 87 5.59 3.39 5.24
CA ARG A 87 4.59 3.04 4.23
C ARG A 87 5.28 2.87 2.88
N PHE A 88 5.08 1.73 2.26
CA PHE A 88 5.55 1.44 0.92
C PHE A 88 4.40 1.58 -0.06
N PHE A 89 4.68 2.09 -1.25
CA PHE A 89 3.66 2.28 -2.29
C PHE A 89 3.91 1.25 -3.39
N PHE A 90 2.94 0.37 -3.59
CA PHE A 90 3.00 -0.64 -4.64
C PHE A 90 1.84 -0.50 -5.62
N ALA A 91 2.10 -0.82 -6.88
CA ALA A 91 1.03 -0.96 -7.85
C ALA A 91 0.16 -2.19 -7.53
N PRO A 92 -1.15 -2.17 -7.84
CA PRO A 92 -2.02 -3.33 -7.70
C PRO A 92 -1.53 -4.55 -8.52
N GLU A 93 -0.72 -4.34 -9.55
CA GLU A 93 -0.16 -5.42 -10.37
C GLU A 93 0.99 -6.18 -9.67
N GLU A 94 1.68 -5.50 -8.74
CA GLU A 94 2.86 -5.96 -8.00
C GLU A 94 2.52 -6.50 -6.62
N VAL A 95 1.24 -6.52 -6.27
CA VAL A 95 0.75 -7.17 -5.07
C VAL A 95 -0.14 -8.35 -5.43
N GLU A 96 -0.22 -9.29 -4.51
CA GLU A 96 -1.19 -10.36 -4.56
C GLU A 96 -2.12 -10.26 -3.35
N PRO A 97 -3.44 -10.31 -3.56
CA PRO A 97 -4.40 -10.31 -2.48
C PRO A 97 -4.20 -11.57 -1.64
N LEU A 98 -3.86 -11.41 -0.36
CA LEU A 98 -3.92 -12.50 0.58
C LEU A 98 -5.40 -12.59 0.94
N ALA A 99 -6.11 -13.56 0.34
CA ALA A 99 -7.57 -13.68 0.46
C ALA A 99 -8.04 -13.24 1.86
N PRO A 100 -9.03 -12.34 1.95
CA PRO A 100 -9.46 -11.81 3.23
C PRO A 100 -9.74 -13.02 4.11
N ARG A 101 -9.15 -13.01 5.32
CA ARG A 101 -9.59 -13.95 6.36
C ARG A 101 -11.11 -13.91 6.30
N GLU A 102 -11.73 -15.05 6.01
CA GLU A 102 -13.16 -15.21 6.19
C GLU A 102 -13.41 -14.72 7.61
N PHE A 103 -13.98 -13.53 7.73
CA PHE A 103 -14.38 -13.02 9.02
C PHE A 103 -15.49 -13.98 9.43
N GLU A 104 -15.15 -14.95 10.26
CA GLU A 104 -16.13 -15.66 11.05
C GLU A 104 -16.75 -14.59 11.95
N ASP A 105 -17.84 -13.99 11.47
CA ASP A 105 -18.79 -13.22 12.26
C ASP A 105 -19.22 -14.09 13.44
N GLY A 106 -18.49 -13.97 14.54
CA GLY A 106 -18.79 -14.59 15.82
C GLY A 106 -19.89 -13.79 16.51
N GLU A 107 -21.11 -14.30 16.34
CA GLU A 107 -22.32 -14.27 17.19
C GLU A 107 -22.42 -13.23 18.33
#